data_AF-A0A7X8ZXL5-F1
#
_entry.id   AF-A0A7X8ZXL5-F1
#
_cell.length_a   1.000
_cell.length_b   1.000
_cell.length_c   1.000
_cell.angle_alpha   90.00
_cell.angle_beta   90.00
_cell.angle_gamma   90.00
#
_symmetry.space_group_name_H-M   'P 1'
#
loop_
_entity.id
_entity.type
_entity.pdbx_description
1 polymer ?
#
loop_
_entity_poly.entity_id
_entity_poly.type
_entity_poly.pdbx_seq_one_letter_code
_entity_poly.pdbx_strand_id
1 'polypeptide(L)'
;KVTFDGKAWTQEGYYVGASNDKVWHEGNDGTGSGLDADKLDGKHASNFATASHTHNASQVSIVDSNENFTSTSVEGALNELFTSVSNGKTGIASAITDKGVPASGSDSFSTLATKIGQIETSGGFISSIQSGNATLDVDNPSKNITINTINTNRAVILVTSASYQIRSAFVAGKIVDSTTINLYRATNADAKSDISWQVIEFGDGVVKSLQKDSYYFSSSNGTVTINPIDPSKALLLFSFYAGGTDTLSIMRGYIYDSTTLKFYKQGAGSAYFRVEWQVVEFY
;
A
#
# COMPACT_ATOMS: atom_id res chain seq x y z
N LYS A 1 -68.38 -45.02 -71.77
CA LYS A 1 -67.08 -45.04 -72.49
C LYS A 1 -66.98 -43.70 -73.21
N VAL A 2 -66.31 -42.72 -72.60
CA VAL A 2 -66.23 -41.36 -73.14
C VAL A 2 -64.94 -41.27 -73.95
N THR A 3 -65.08 -41.03 -75.25
CA THR A 3 -63.96 -40.74 -76.15
C THR A 3 -63.88 -39.23 -76.25
N PHE A 4 -62.72 -38.66 -75.93
CA PHE A 4 -62.50 -37.22 -75.99
C PHE A 4 -62.05 -36.82 -77.41
N ASP A 5 -62.75 -35.86 -78.02
CA ASP A 5 -62.64 -35.42 -79.42
C ASP A 5 -61.40 -34.53 -79.70
N GLY A 6 -60.23 -34.85 -79.16
CA GLY A 6 -58.96 -34.21 -79.57
C GLY A 6 -58.86 -32.68 -79.43
N LYS A 7 -59.85 -32.00 -78.84
CA LYS A 7 -59.82 -30.58 -78.54
C LYS A 7 -59.22 -30.40 -77.15
N ALA A 8 -57.97 -29.98 -77.12
CA ALA A 8 -57.34 -29.51 -75.89
C ALA A 8 -58.13 -28.30 -75.38
N TRP A 9 -58.99 -28.52 -74.39
CA TRP A 9 -59.51 -27.43 -73.58
C TRP A 9 -58.35 -26.94 -72.72
N THR A 10 -57.75 -25.81 -73.09
CA THR A 10 -56.84 -25.09 -72.19
C THR A 10 -57.72 -24.43 -71.13
N GLN A 11 -58.12 -25.20 -70.12
CA GLN A 11 -58.84 -24.69 -68.98
C GLN A 11 -57.82 -24.05 -68.03
N GLU A 12 -57.97 -22.75 -67.75
CA GLU A 12 -57.24 -22.09 -66.67
C GLU A 12 -57.73 -22.66 -65.32
N GLY A 13 -57.03 -23.68 -64.82
CA GLY A 13 -57.21 -24.24 -63.48
C GLY A 13 -58.21 -25.41 -63.40
N TYR A 14 -57.84 -26.39 -62.58
CA TYR A 14 -58.69 -27.53 -62.22
C TYR A 14 -59.33 -27.26 -60.84
N TYR A 15 -60.65 -27.18 -60.79
CA TYR A 15 -61.44 -26.97 -59.57
C TYR A 15 -62.20 -28.26 -59.24
N VAL A 16 -62.24 -28.68 -57.97
CA VAL A 16 -62.94 -29.91 -57.54
C VAL A 16 -64.07 -29.56 -56.58
N GLY A 17 -65.29 -30.01 -56.90
CA GLY A 17 -66.48 -29.81 -56.07
C GLY A 17 -67.28 -28.54 -56.42
N ALA A 18 -68.53 -28.46 -55.94
CA ALA A 18 -69.47 -27.36 -56.23
C ALA A 18 -69.06 -25.99 -55.63
N SER A 19 -67.92 -25.90 -54.97
CA SER A 19 -67.46 -24.74 -54.18
C SER A 19 -66.34 -23.90 -54.82
N ASN A 20 -65.90 -24.17 -56.05
CA ASN A 20 -64.82 -23.41 -56.74
C ASN A 20 -63.48 -23.38 -55.97
N ASP A 21 -63.18 -24.40 -55.16
CA ASP A 21 -61.93 -24.45 -54.40
C ASP A 21 -60.74 -24.71 -55.34
N LYS A 22 -59.70 -23.87 -55.26
CA LYS A 22 -58.46 -24.05 -56.03
C LYS A 22 -57.77 -25.33 -55.55
N VAL A 23 -57.50 -26.25 -56.48
CA VAL A 23 -56.82 -27.50 -56.17
C VAL A 23 -55.31 -27.33 -56.35
N TRP A 24 -54.55 -27.68 -55.32
CA TRP A 24 -53.08 -27.75 -55.41
C TRP A 24 -52.67 -28.88 -56.36
N HIS A 25 -51.71 -28.60 -57.24
CA HIS A 25 -51.11 -29.58 -58.13
C HIS A 25 -49.69 -29.14 -58.50
N GLU A 26 -48.84 -30.07 -58.95
CA GLU A 26 -47.42 -29.81 -59.28
C GLU A 26 -47.24 -28.60 -60.24
N GLY A 27 -48.16 -28.41 -61.20
CA GLY A 27 -48.12 -27.27 -62.11
C GLY A 27 -48.51 -25.89 -61.52
N ASN A 28 -49.02 -25.81 -60.28
CA ASN A 28 -49.28 -24.55 -59.57
C ASN A 28 -48.56 -24.47 -58.22
N ASP A 29 -47.67 -25.43 -57.93
CA ASP A 29 -46.84 -25.40 -56.74
C ASP A 29 -45.62 -24.49 -56.97
N GLY A 30 -45.71 -23.25 -56.50
CA GLY A 30 -44.61 -22.30 -56.55
C GLY A 30 -45.01 -20.83 -56.65
N THR A 31 -44.02 -20.00 -56.96
CA THR A 31 -44.13 -18.53 -56.93
C THR A 31 -45.18 -18.00 -57.90
N GLY A 32 -46.10 -17.19 -57.40
CA GLY A 32 -47.19 -16.59 -58.19
C GLY A 32 -48.49 -17.39 -58.19
N SER A 33 -48.53 -18.58 -57.57
CA SER A 33 -49.73 -19.40 -57.41
C SER A 33 -50.83 -18.74 -56.54
N GLY A 34 -50.43 -17.81 -55.67
CA GLY A 34 -51.30 -17.24 -54.65
C GLY A 34 -51.56 -18.20 -53.48
N LEU A 35 -50.92 -19.36 -53.47
CA LEU A 35 -50.86 -20.25 -52.31
C LEU A 35 -49.74 -19.78 -51.39
N ASP A 36 -50.00 -19.84 -50.09
CA ASP A 36 -49.19 -19.30 -49.00
C ASP A 36 -47.95 -20.14 -48.66
N ALA A 37 -47.67 -21.21 -49.42
CA ALA A 37 -46.51 -22.09 -49.23
C ALA A 37 -45.15 -21.36 -49.27
N ASP A 38 -45.05 -20.22 -49.98
CA ASP A 38 -43.82 -19.43 -50.11
C ASP A 38 -43.61 -18.39 -48.99
N LYS A 39 -44.53 -18.29 -48.02
CA LYS A 39 -44.50 -17.31 -46.93
C LYS A 39 -44.47 -17.98 -45.57
N LEU A 40 -43.53 -17.59 -44.71
CA LEU A 40 -43.55 -17.92 -43.29
C LEU A 40 -44.21 -16.77 -42.54
N ASP A 41 -45.32 -17.02 -41.86
CA ASP A 41 -46.12 -15.99 -41.16
C ASP A 41 -46.45 -14.77 -42.04
N GLY A 42 -46.69 -15.00 -43.33
CA GLY A 42 -46.98 -13.95 -44.31
C GLY A 42 -45.77 -13.13 -44.79
N LYS A 43 -44.55 -13.48 -44.41
CA LYS A 43 -43.30 -12.81 -44.81
C LYS A 43 -42.53 -13.63 -45.86
N HIS A 44 -42.01 -12.94 -46.88
CA HIS A 44 -41.05 -13.55 -47.83
C HIS A 44 -39.66 -13.71 -47.20
N ALA A 45 -38.87 -14.66 -47.71
CA ALA A 45 -37.48 -14.89 -47.32
C ALA A 45 -36.62 -13.61 -47.28
N SER A 46 -36.85 -12.66 -48.20
CA SER A 46 -36.15 -11.37 -48.25
C SER A 46 -36.43 -10.44 -47.06
N ASN A 47 -37.46 -10.71 -46.26
CA ASN A 47 -37.76 -9.95 -45.04
C ASN A 47 -36.97 -10.44 -43.84
N PHE A 48 -36.33 -11.61 -43.92
CA PHE A 48 -35.55 -12.17 -42.84
C PHE A 48 -34.08 -11.78 -42.99
N ALA A 49 -33.42 -11.56 -41.86
CA ALA A 49 -31.99 -11.30 -41.85
C ALA A 49 -31.24 -12.53 -42.37
N THR A 50 -30.33 -12.33 -43.33
CA THR A 50 -29.52 -13.43 -43.88
C THR A 50 -28.50 -13.91 -42.86
N ALA A 51 -27.95 -15.11 -43.03
CA ALA A 51 -26.92 -15.62 -42.12
C ALA A 51 -25.69 -14.70 -41.99
N SER A 52 -25.42 -13.85 -42.98
CA SER A 52 -24.28 -12.93 -43.01
C SER A 52 -24.58 -11.51 -42.50
N HIS A 53 -25.74 -11.26 -41.90
CA HIS A 53 -26.00 -9.93 -41.33
C HIS A 53 -25.19 -9.69 -40.05
N THR A 54 -24.89 -8.42 -39.76
CA THR A 54 -24.17 -7.99 -38.56
C THR A 54 -25.03 -7.00 -37.77
N HIS A 55 -24.87 -7.00 -36.45
CA HIS A 55 -25.47 -5.97 -35.59
C HIS A 55 -24.40 -4.96 -35.17
N ASN A 56 -24.69 -3.67 -35.29
CA ASN A 56 -23.87 -2.65 -34.65
C ASN A 56 -24.07 -2.72 -33.14
N ALA A 57 -23.04 -2.44 -32.35
CA ALA A 57 -23.13 -2.46 -30.88
C ALA A 57 -24.22 -1.50 -30.33
N SER A 58 -24.50 -0.39 -31.03
CA SER A 58 -25.61 0.53 -30.72
C SER A 58 -26.99 -0.11 -30.88
N GLN A 59 -27.11 -1.18 -31.65
CA GLN A 59 -28.37 -1.87 -31.94
C GLN A 59 -28.56 -3.13 -31.09
N VAL A 60 -27.51 -3.57 -30.40
CA VAL A 60 -27.59 -4.70 -29.48
C VAL A 60 -28.03 -4.18 -28.12
N SER A 61 -29.23 -4.59 -27.69
CA SER A 61 -29.75 -4.23 -26.38
C SER A 61 -29.05 -5.02 -25.27
N ILE A 62 -28.93 -4.41 -24.10
CA ILE A 62 -28.45 -5.08 -22.89
C ILE A 62 -29.60 -5.27 -21.89
N VAL A 63 -29.61 -6.42 -21.22
CA VAL A 63 -30.46 -6.65 -20.04
C VAL A 63 -29.62 -6.33 -18.82
N ASP A 64 -29.77 -5.12 -18.30
CA ASP A 64 -29.02 -4.64 -17.14
C ASP A 64 -29.87 -4.76 -15.86
N SER A 65 -30.06 -5.98 -15.39
CA SER A 65 -30.87 -6.27 -14.20
C SER A 65 -30.35 -5.63 -12.91
N ASN A 66 -29.08 -5.20 -12.90
CA ASN A 66 -28.44 -4.58 -11.74
C ASN A 66 -28.36 -3.04 -11.87
N GLU A 67 -28.87 -2.47 -12.96
CA GLU A 67 -28.87 -1.01 -13.22
C GLU A 67 -27.46 -0.37 -13.10
N ASN A 68 -26.42 -1.09 -13.58
CA ASN A 68 -25.05 -0.61 -13.59
C ASN A 68 -24.78 0.46 -14.67
N PHE A 69 -25.58 0.47 -15.73
CA PHE A 69 -25.46 1.35 -16.88
C PHE A 69 -26.77 2.09 -17.10
N THR A 70 -26.68 3.35 -17.55
CA THR A 70 -27.87 4.12 -17.96
C THR A 70 -28.28 3.81 -19.39
N SER A 71 -27.32 3.39 -20.23
CA SER A 71 -27.53 3.01 -21.61
C SER A 71 -28.25 1.68 -21.73
N THR A 72 -29.10 1.58 -22.74
CA THR A 72 -29.80 0.35 -23.10
C THR A 72 -29.10 -0.44 -24.21
N SER A 73 -27.97 0.05 -24.73
CA SER A 73 -27.21 -0.61 -25.80
C SER A 73 -25.77 -0.92 -25.37
N VAL A 74 -25.18 -1.92 -26.02
CA VAL A 74 -23.78 -2.32 -25.75
C VAL A 74 -22.82 -1.14 -25.98
N GLU A 75 -23.00 -0.38 -27.05
CA GLU A 75 -22.12 0.74 -27.38
C GLU A 75 -22.16 1.86 -26.33
N GLY A 76 -23.36 2.22 -25.86
CA GLY A 76 -23.49 3.27 -24.84
C GLY A 76 -22.97 2.81 -23.48
N ALA A 77 -23.23 1.56 -23.08
CA ALA A 77 -22.71 1.00 -21.83
C ALA A 77 -21.17 0.92 -21.83
N LEU A 78 -20.55 0.55 -22.96
CA LEU A 78 -19.09 0.60 -23.10
C LEU A 78 -18.57 2.03 -22.98
N ASN A 79 -19.24 3.02 -23.59
CA ASN A 79 -18.85 4.43 -23.46
C ASN A 79 -18.95 4.94 -22.01
N GLU A 80 -19.99 4.55 -21.28
CA GLU A 80 -20.12 4.85 -19.84
C GLU A 80 -18.99 4.23 -19.02
N LEU A 81 -18.64 2.96 -19.29
CA LEU A 81 -17.51 2.29 -18.65
C LEU A 81 -16.19 3.02 -18.94
N PHE A 82 -15.92 3.37 -20.20
CA PHE A 82 -14.73 4.14 -20.58
C PHE A 82 -14.66 5.48 -19.85
N THR A 83 -15.79 6.18 -19.74
CA THR A 83 -15.89 7.46 -19.04
C THR A 83 -15.64 7.29 -17.54
N SER A 84 -16.25 6.29 -16.90
CA SER A 84 -16.06 5.98 -15.48
C SER A 84 -14.59 5.66 -15.16
N VAL A 85 -13.95 4.81 -15.97
CA VAL A 85 -12.53 4.46 -15.85
C VAL A 85 -11.63 5.67 -16.12
N SER A 86 -11.98 6.56 -17.05
CA SER A 86 -11.24 7.81 -17.30
C SER A 86 -11.31 8.77 -16.12
N ASN A 87 -12.49 8.96 -15.55
CA ASN A 87 -12.73 9.79 -14.38
C ASN A 87 -11.94 9.26 -13.17
N GLY A 88 -11.97 7.94 -12.93
CA GLY A 88 -11.21 7.29 -11.87
C GLY A 88 -9.70 7.48 -12.01
N LYS A 89 -9.13 7.26 -13.20
CA LYS A 89 -7.69 7.53 -13.47
C LYS A 89 -7.32 9.00 -13.25
N THR A 90 -8.19 9.92 -13.69
CA THR A 90 -7.98 11.36 -13.50
C THR A 90 -7.94 11.73 -12.02
N GLY A 91 -8.87 11.20 -11.21
CA GLY A 91 -8.87 11.43 -9.77
C GLY A 91 -7.60 10.91 -9.07
N ILE A 92 -7.15 9.70 -9.44
CA ILE A 92 -5.89 9.14 -8.92
C ILE A 92 -4.69 9.99 -9.36
N ALA A 93 -4.61 10.38 -10.63
CA ALA A 93 -3.52 11.20 -11.14
C ALA A 93 -3.45 12.58 -10.47
N SER A 94 -4.60 13.22 -10.22
CA SER A 94 -4.66 14.46 -9.45
C SER A 94 -4.09 14.26 -8.04
N ALA A 95 -4.53 13.21 -7.33
CA ALA A 95 -4.02 12.93 -5.98
C ALA A 95 -2.50 12.68 -5.94
N ILE A 96 -1.94 12.00 -6.95
CA ILE A 96 -0.49 11.80 -7.07
C ILE A 96 0.24 13.13 -7.33
N THR A 97 -0.33 13.98 -8.18
CA THR A 97 0.20 15.31 -8.50
C THR A 97 0.16 16.24 -7.31
N ASP A 98 -0.91 16.21 -6.51
CA ASP A 98 -1.05 16.95 -5.25
C ASP A 98 0.02 16.53 -4.22
N LYS A 99 0.59 15.33 -4.37
CA LYS A 99 1.71 14.81 -3.58
C LYS A 99 3.08 15.08 -4.21
N GLY A 100 3.15 15.93 -5.23
CA GLY A 100 4.40 16.39 -5.83
C GLY A 100 4.95 15.54 -6.97
N VAL A 101 4.27 14.46 -7.37
CA VAL A 101 4.70 13.60 -8.49
C VAL A 101 3.83 13.87 -9.71
N PRO A 102 4.37 14.37 -10.85
CA PRO A 102 3.55 14.69 -12.02
C PRO A 102 2.85 13.45 -12.62
N ALA A 103 1.52 13.43 -12.59
CA ALA A 103 0.70 12.37 -13.16
C ALA A 103 -0.42 12.91 -14.07
N SER A 104 -0.89 12.09 -15.01
CA SER A 104 -1.97 12.44 -15.95
C SER A 104 -3.08 11.39 -15.93
N GLY A 105 -4.34 11.81 -16.12
CA GLY A 105 -5.47 10.88 -16.32
C GLY A 105 -5.32 10.00 -17.57
N SER A 106 -4.42 10.35 -18.48
CA SER A 106 -4.04 9.54 -19.65
C SER A 106 -2.99 8.46 -19.35
N ASP A 107 -2.34 8.49 -18.18
CA ASP A 107 -1.38 7.46 -17.79
C ASP A 107 -2.08 6.10 -17.67
N SER A 108 -1.36 5.01 -18.00
CA SER A 108 -1.87 3.66 -17.72
C SER A 108 -1.92 3.41 -16.21
N PHE A 109 -2.74 2.45 -15.77
CA PHE A 109 -2.78 2.05 -14.36
C PHE A 109 -1.41 1.60 -13.84
N SER A 110 -0.60 0.92 -14.65
CA SER A 110 0.76 0.53 -14.28
C SER A 110 1.67 1.74 -14.07
N THR A 111 1.57 2.76 -14.91
CA THR A 111 2.34 4.01 -14.76
C THR A 111 1.90 4.78 -13.53
N LEU A 112 0.59 4.92 -13.28
CA LEU A 112 0.06 5.53 -12.06
C LEU A 112 0.53 4.79 -10.81
N ALA A 113 0.54 3.45 -10.82
CA ALA A 113 1.05 2.64 -9.71
C ALA A 113 2.55 2.90 -9.43
N THR A 114 3.38 2.96 -10.47
CA THR A 114 4.80 3.33 -10.32
C THR A 114 4.95 4.72 -9.73
N LYS A 115 4.16 5.70 -10.19
CA LYS A 115 4.20 7.08 -9.68
C LYS A 115 3.74 7.20 -8.24
N ILE A 116 2.79 6.38 -7.80
CA ILE A 116 2.44 6.29 -6.36
C ILE A 116 3.68 5.92 -5.53
N GLY A 117 4.51 5.00 -6.00
CA GLY A 117 5.76 4.64 -5.34
C GLY A 117 6.82 5.75 -5.30
N GLN A 118 6.65 6.82 -6.08
CA GLN A 118 7.55 7.99 -6.09
C GLN A 118 7.07 9.11 -5.17
N ILE A 119 5.88 8.99 -4.58
CA ILE A 119 5.34 10.00 -3.68
C ILE A 119 6.25 10.12 -2.46
N GLU A 120 6.79 11.33 -2.24
CA GLU A 120 7.53 11.64 -1.03
C GLU A 120 6.54 11.76 0.14
N THR A 121 6.62 10.83 1.10
CA THR A 121 5.94 10.99 2.39
C THR A 121 6.71 12.04 3.19
N SER A 122 6.06 13.18 3.46
CA SER A 122 6.64 14.37 4.09
C SER A 122 7.58 14.02 5.24
N GLY A 123 8.88 14.32 5.06
CA GLY A 123 9.94 14.14 6.05
C GLY A 123 11.18 13.41 5.53
N GLY A 124 11.14 12.79 4.34
CA GLY A 124 12.23 11.91 3.91
C GLY A 124 12.48 10.82 4.98
N PHE A 125 13.66 10.21 4.97
CA PHE A 125 14.00 9.23 6.02
C PHE A 125 14.09 9.88 7.42
N ILE A 126 14.38 11.19 7.49
CA ILE A 126 14.66 11.94 8.72
C ILE A 126 13.82 13.22 8.78
N SER A 127 12.85 13.26 9.68
CA SER A 127 11.99 14.42 9.90
C SER A 127 12.75 15.60 10.52
N SER A 128 13.64 15.34 11.48
CA SER A 128 14.47 16.38 12.07
C SER A 128 15.72 15.80 12.75
N ILE A 129 16.78 16.61 12.84
CA ILE A 129 17.93 16.36 13.72
C ILE A 129 18.12 17.60 14.58
N GLN A 130 18.11 17.41 15.89
CA GLN A 130 18.48 18.43 16.86
C GLN A 130 19.79 18.02 17.51
N SER A 131 20.66 18.98 17.81
CA SER A 131 21.95 18.70 18.41
C SER A 131 22.39 19.82 19.34
N GLY A 132 23.25 19.49 20.30
CA GLY A 132 23.84 20.48 21.17
C GLY A 132 24.93 19.91 22.06
N ASN A 133 25.46 20.76 22.93
CA ASN A 133 26.48 20.41 23.90
C ASN A 133 25.99 20.68 25.32
N ALA A 134 26.52 19.92 26.28
CA ALA A 134 26.26 20.11 27.71
C ALA A 134 27.50 19.72 28.53
N THR A 135 27.56 20.24 29.75
CA THR A 135 28.54 19.80 30.75
C THR A 135 27.79 19.28 31.98
N LEU A 136 28.23 18.13 32.49
CA LEU A 136 27.87 17.64 33.82
C LEU A 136 29.04 17.92 34.77
N ASP A 137 28.79 18.77 35.75
CA ASP A 137 29.75 19.09 36.81
C ASP A 137 29.87 17.92 37.80
N VAL A 138 30.97 17.90 38.56
CA VAL A 138 31.27 16.85 39.54
C VAL A 138 30.09 16.59 40.48
N ASP A 139 29.51 17.67 41.02
CA ASP A 139 28.42 17.61 42.00
C ASP A 139 27.03 17.55 41.35
N ASN A 140 26.94 17.61 40.02
CA ASN A 140 25.67 17.60 39.30
C ASN A 140 25.66 16.52 38.19
N PRO A 141 25.35 15.26 38.54
CA PRO A 141 25.49 14.12 37.65
C PRO A 141 24.31 13.94 36.69
N SER A 142 23.35 14.87 36.65
CA SER A 142 22.17 14.78 35.78
C SER A 142 21.68 16.15 35.33
N LYS A 143 21.34 16.28 34.05
CA LYS A 143 20.86 17.55 33.47
C LYS A 143 19.78 17.30 32.44
N ASN A 144 18.66 18.00 32.59
CA ASN A 144 17.63 18.09 31.56
C ASN A 144 18.01 19.16 30.54
N ILE A 145 17.74 18.86 29.27
CA ILE A 145 17.92 19.78 28.14
C ILE A 145 16.58 19.89 27.42
N THR A 146 16.12 21.12 27.22
CA THR A 146 14.94 21.42 26.41
C THR A 146 15.30 21.32 24.93
N ILE A 147 14.48 20.61 24.17
CA ILE A 147 14.56 20.44 22.72
C ILE A 147 13.25 20.94 22.09
N ASN A 148 13.27 21.22 20.78
CA ASN A 148 12.03 21.41 20.03
C ASN A 148 11.21 20.12 20.04
N THR A 149 9.89 20.26 19.94
CA THR A 149 8.95 19.14 19.98
C THR A 149 9.29 18.04 18.96
N ILE A 150 9.31 16.79 19.42
CA ILE A 150 9.50 15.58 18.59
C ILE A 150 8.38 14.56 18.83
N ASN A 151 8.20 13.61 17.91
CA ASN A 151 7.43 12.40 18.17
C ASN A 151 8.29 11.31 18.84
N THR A 152 7.99 11.00 20.11
CA THR A 152 8.78 10.07 20.92
C THR A 152 8.71 8.61 20.48
N ASN A 153 7.75 8.22 19.61
CA ASN A 153 7.62 6.87 19.07
C ASN A 153 8.51 6.62 17.85
N ARG A 154 9.16 7.66 17.31
CA ARG A 154 10.03 7.56 16.14
C ARG A 154 11.27 8.44 16.28
N ALA A 155 11.66 8.75 17.51
CA ALA A 155 12.83 9.57 17.81
C ALA A 155 13.82 8.81 18.68
N VAL A 156 15.10 8.89 18.32
CA VAL A 156 16.21 8.30 19.05
C VAL A 156 17.20 9.36 19.50
N ILE A 157 17.89 9.11 20.61
CA ILE A 157 18.98 9.95 21.11
C ILE A 157 20.34 9.26 20.96
N LEU A 158 21.33 10.02 20.52
CA LEU A 158 22.75 9.67 20.53
C LEU A 158 23.47 10.60 21.51
N VAL A 159 24.36 10.02 22.31
CA VAL A 159 25.17 10.76 23.28
C VAL A 159 26.61 10.31 23.16
N THR A 160 27.50 11.28 23.07
CA THR A 160 28.94 11.08 23.18
C THR A 160 29.49 11.97 24.27
N SER A 161 30.48 11.50 25.02
CA SER A 161 31.06 12.25 26.12
C SER A 161 32.57 12.12 26.17
N ALA A 162 33.22 13.15 26.70
CA ALA A 162 34.64 13.19 26.99
C ALA A 162 34.88 13.69 28.41
N SER A 163 35.89 13.13 29.07
CA SER A 163 36.34 13.58 30.38
C SER A 163 37.82 13.25 30.57
N TYR A 164 38.51 14.04 31.40
CA TYR A 164 39.89 13.78 31.80
C TYR A 164 40.04 12.55 32.71
N GLN A 165 38.93 12.06 33.29
CA GLN A 165 38.90 10.84 34.09
C GLN A 165 37.95 9.83 33.47
N ILE A 166 38.42 8.60 33.29
CA ILE A 166 37.66 7.54 32.62
C ILE A 166 36.35 7.18 33.34
N ARG A 167 36.30 7.29 34.67
CA ARG A 167 35.07 7.08 35.45
C ARG A 167 33.99 8.14 35.16
N SER A 168 34.41 9.32 34.72
CA SER A 168 33.55 10.41 34.27
C SER A 168 33.38 10.43 32.74
N ALA A 169 33.98 9.50 32.00
CA ALA A 169 33.96 9.54 30.53
C ALA A 169 32.68 8.97 29.92
N PHE A 170 31.88 8.22 30.67
CA PHE A 170 30.66 7.57 30.19
C PHE A 170 29.40 8.26 30.74
N VAL A 171 28.52 8.69 29.84
CA VAL A 171 27.27 9.37 30.13
C VAL A 171 26.16 8.65 29.39
N ALA A 172 25.03 8.44 30.08
CA ALA A 172 23.81 7.95 29.47
C ALA A 172 22.88 9.12 29.12
N GLY A 173 22.09 8.95 28.06
CA GLY A 173 21.04 9.88 27.68
C GLY A 173 19.74 9.18 27.35
N LYS A 174 18.63 9.82 27.69
CA LYS A 174 17.28 9.37 27.33
C LYS A 174 16.38 10.52 26.93
N ILE A 175 15.41 10.22 26.08
CA ILE A 175 14.26 11.09 25.81
C ILE A 175 13.28 10.91 26.96
N VAL A 176 12.97 11.99 27.68
CA VAL A 176 12.03 11.99 28.81
C VAL A 176 10.60 12.18 28.30
N ASP A 177 10.42 13.16 27.42
CA ASP A 177 9.14 13.50 26.78
C ASP A 177 9.40 14.16 25.42
N SER A 178 8.36 14.68 24.78
CA SER A 178 8.46 15.29 23.44
C SER A 178 9.33 16.54 23.37
N THR A 179 9.69 17.14 24.52
CA THR A 179 10.41 18.42 24.61
C THR A 179 11.65 18.35 25.49
N THR A 180 11.93 17.20 26.10
CA THR A 180 12.98 17.08 27.11
C THR A 180 13.81 15.82 26.89
N ILE A 181 15.13 15.99 26.88
CA ILE A 181 16.09 14.90 27.07
C ILE A 181 16.76 15.04 28.42
N ASN A 182 17.20 13.92 29.00
CA ASN A 182 18.01 13.88 30.20
C ASN A 182 19.36 13.25 29.89
N LEU A 183 20.44 13.92 30.31
CA LEU A 183 21.82 13.46 30.22
C LEU A 183 22.32 13.23 31.63
N TYR A 184 22.86 12.05 31.92
CA TYR A 184 23.22 11.70 33.29
C TYR A 184 24.27 10.60 33.41
N ARG A 185 24.92 10.53 34.57
CA ARG A 185 26.03 9.62 34.88
C ARG A 185 25.97 9.14 36.33
N ALA A 186 26.94 8.34 36.76
CA ALA A 186 27.06 7.94 38.16
C ALA A 186 27.37 9.13 39.08
N THR A 187 26.95 9.04 40.34
CA THR A 187 27.13 10.10 41.36
C THR A 187 28.55 10.22 41.88
N ASN A 188 29.40 9.21 41.67
CA ASN A 188 30.78 9.17 42.13
C ASN A 188 31.78 9.69 41.08
N ALA A 189 31.46 10.79 40.40
CA ALA A 189 32.35 11.41 39.42
C ALA A 189 33.54 12.11 40.12
N ASP A 190 34.75 12.07 39.54
CA ASP A 190 35.91 12.86 40.06
C ASP A 190 36.38 13.92 39.04
N ALA A 191 35.60 14.14 37.98
CA ALA A 191 35.84 15.17 36.97
C ALA A 191 34.53 15.53 36.25
N LYS A 192 34.50 16.68 35.59
CA LYS A 192 33.40 17.08 34.68
C LYS A 192 33.31 16.15 33.46
N SER A 193 32.12 16.03 32.87
CA SER A 193 31.92 15.41 31.55
C SER A 193 31.46 16.47 30.56
N ASP A 194 32.18 16.63 29.46
CA ASP A 194 31.74 17.42 28.32
C ASP A 194 31.00 16.47 27.35
N ILE A 195 29.79 16.85 26.94
CA ILE A 195 28.82 15.97 26.26
C ILE A 195 28.36 16.65 24.98
N SER A 196 28.30 15.87 23.91
CA SER A 196 27.56 16.21 22.68
C SER A 196 26.39 15.25 22.53
N TRP A 197 25.24 15.78 22.14
CA TRP A 197 24.01 15.01 21.97
C TRP A 197 23.37 15.31 20.62
N GLN A 198 22.66 14.31 20.10
CA GLN A 198 21.79 14.44 18.93
C GLN A 198 20.48 13.72 19.20
N VAL A 199 19.35 14.33 18.81
CA VAL A 199 18.03 13.70 18.75
C VAL A 199 17.63 13.64 17.29
N ILE A 200 17.36 12.43 16.81
CA ILE A 200 17.01 12.15 15.43
C ILE A 200 15.56 11.69 15.42
N GLU A 201 14.65 12.47 14.83
CA GLU A 201 13.29 12.06 14.55
C GLU A 201 13.20 11.51 13.13
N PHE A 202 12.82 10.23 12.99
CA PHE A 202 12.59 9.60 11.70
C PHE A 202 11.30 10.12 11.05
N GLY A 203 11.26 10.06 9.71
CA GLY A 203 10.09 10.42 8.93
C GLY A 203 8.86 9.57 9.26
N ASP A 204 7.69 10.06 8.86
CA ASP A 204 6.45 9.29 9.01
C ASP A 204 6.49 8.03 8.12
N GLY A 205 6.02 6.90 8.64
CA GLY A 205 6.06 5.62 7.94
C GLY A 205 7.46 4.98 7.79
N VAL A 206 8.51 5.53 8.40
CA VAL A 206 9.88 4.96 8.37
C VAL A 206 10.09 3.90 9.45
N VAL A 207 9.59 4.18 10.66
CA VAL A 207 9.76 3.30 11.84
C VAL A 207 8.56 2.38 11.97
N LYS A 208 8.81 1.06 11.94
CA LYS A 208 7.82 0.02 12.22
C LYS A 208 7.60 -0.15 13.72
N SER A 209 8.68 -0.20 14.49
CA SER A 209 8.62 -0.22 15.95
C SER A 209 9.83 0.48 16.57
N LEU A 210 9.62 1.18 17.69
CA LEU A 210 10.69 1.74 18.53
C LEU A 210 10.45 1.30 19.96
N GLN A 211 11.43 0.60 20.52
CA GLN A 211 11.42 0.16 21.91
C GLN A 211 12.60 0.81 22.64
N LYS A 212 12.38 1.29 23.85
CA LYS A 212 13.42 1.93 24.66
C LYS A 212 13.14 1.76 26.14
N ASP A 213 14.19 1.53 26.93
CA ASP A 213 14.11 1.48 28.39
C ASP A 213 15.51 1.63 29.02
N SER A 214 15.53 1.76 30.34
CA SER A 214 16.71 1.63 31.19
C SER A 214 16.90 0.18 31.61
N TYR A 215 18.14 -0.32 31.59
CA TYR A 215 18.48 -1.61 32.19
C TYR A 215 19.69 -1.52 33.12
N TYR A 216 19.59 -2.14 34.29
CA TYR A 216 20.62 -2.12 35.34
C TYR A 216 21.20 -3.51 35.57
N PHE A 217 22.53 -3.62 35.64
CA PHE A 217 23.22 -4.86 35.96
C PHE A 217 24.61 -4.60 36.56
N SER A 218 25.18 -5.57 37.29
CA SER A 218 26.47 -5.39 37.98
C SER A 218 27.39 -6.60 37.89
N SER A 219 26.98 -7.75 38.45
CA SER A 219 27.83 -8.93 38.60
C SER A 219 27.89 -9.84 37.36
N SER A 220 26.95 -9.72 36.44
CA SER A 220 26.85 -10.55 35.22
C SER A 220 26.61 -9.69 33.97
N ASN A 221 26.67 -10.30 32.78
CA ASN A 221 26.28 -9.63 31.55
C ASN A 221 24.77 -9.36 31.55
N GLY A 222 24.37 -8.23 30.96
CA GLY A 222 22.97 -7.84 30.87
C GLY A 222 22.22 -8.60 29.78
N THR A 223 20.99 -9.00 30.06
CA THR A 223 20.05 -9.58 29.08
C THR A 223 18.72 -8.85 29.21
N VAL A 224 18.23 -8.31 28.09
CA VAL A 224 16.95 -7.58 28.02
C VAL A 224 16.02 -8.32 27.06
N THR A 225 14.82 -8.65 27.53
CA THR A 225 13.73 -9.12 26.68
C THR A 225 13.02 -7.93 26.05
N ILE A 226 12.80 -7.98 24.75
CA ILE A 226 12.08 -6.98 23.96
C ILE A 226 10.89 -7.63 23.24
N ASN A 227 9.93 -6.82 22.81
CA ASN A 227 8.89 -7.28 21.89
C ASN A 227 9.54 -7.72 20.56
N PRO A 228 8.96 -8.72 19.87
CA PRO A 228 9.52 -9.24 18.62
C PRO A 228 9.83 -8.16 17.57
N ILE A 229 11.02 -8.26 16.97
CA ILE A 229 11.50 -7.45 15.84
C ILE A 229 12.08 -8.34 14.73
N ASP A 230 12.29 -7.80 13.53
CA ASP A 230 13.16 -8.39 12.50
C ASP A 230 14.62 -7.91 12.68
N PRO A 231 15.58 -8.78 13.08
CA PRO A 231 16.98 -8.38 13.28
C PRO A 231 17.69 -7.89 12.03
N SER A 232 17.20 -8.23 10.83
CA SER A 232 17.78 -7.75 9.56
C SER A 232 17.37 -6.32 9.21
N LYS A 233 16.34 -5.80 9.90
CA LYS A 233 15.77 -4.47 9.71
C LYS A 233 15.81 -3.61 10.97
N ALA A 234 16.57 -4.04 11.98
CA ALA A 234 16.64 -3.36 13.26
C ALA A 234 18.04 -2.84 13.59
N LEU A 235 18.07 -1.72 14.30
CA LEU A 235 19.28 -1.08 14.81
C LEU A 235 19.18 -0.91 16.32
N LEU A 236 20.20 -1.38 17.05
CA LEU A 236 20.39 -1.10 18.47
C LEU A 236 21.27 0.14 18.64
N LEU A 237 20.75 1.13 19.33
CA LEU A 237 21.48 2.28 19.85
C LEU A 237 21.46 2.22 21.37
N PHE A 238 22.57 2.54 22.02
CA PHE A 238 22.60 2.63 23.47
C PHE A 238 23.66 3.61 23.94
N SER A 239 23.41 4.18 25.10
CA SER A 239 24.40 4.89 25.90
C SER A 239 24.42 4.30 27.29
N PHE A 240 25.52 4.46 28.02
CA PHE A 240 25.66 3.87 29.33
C PHE A 240 26.55 4.72 30.22
N TYR A 241 26.48 4.45 31.51
CA TYR A 241 27.55 4.79 32.43
C TYR A 241 27.85 3.60 33.33
N ALA A 242 29.07 3.57 33.85
CA ALA A 242 29.49 2.65 34.90
C ALA A 242 29.62 3.42 36.22
N GLY A 243 29.22 2.81 37.32
CA GLY A 243 29.46 3.32 38.67
C GLY A 243 30.11 2.26 39.56
N GLY A 244 30.48 2.66 40.77
CA GLY A 244 31.28 1.84 41.69
C GLY A 244 32.77 2.23 41.69
N THR A 245 33.59 1.43 42.38
CA THR A 245 35.01 1.74 42.62
C THR A 245 35.92 1.45 41.44
N ASP A 246 35.47 0.66 40.47
CA ASP A 246 36.27 0.25 39.32
C ASP A 246 36.24 1.30 38.20
N THR A 247 37.43 1.66 37.71
CA THR A 247 37.63 2.77 36.77
C THR A 247 37.77 2.32 35.31
N LEU A 248 37.94 1.02 35.01
CA LEU A 248 38.24 0.50 33.67
C LEU A 248 37.11 -0.39 33.13
N SER A 249 35.90 0.17 33.05
CA SER A 249 34.68 -0.58 32.73
C SER A 249 34.05 -0.10 31.42
N ILE A 250 34.14 -0.94 30.38
CA ILE A 250 33.53 -0.70 29.06
C ILE A 250 32.45 -1.74 28.77
N MET A 251 31.61 -1.45 27.77
CA MET A 251 30.49 -2.32 27.40
C MET A 251 30.32 -2.39 25.88
N ARG A 252 29.87 -3.56 25.43
CA ARG A 252 29.32 -3.77 24.09
C ARG A 252 27.88 -4.27 24.19
N GLY A 253 26.97 -3.68 23.42
CA GLY A 253 25.59 -4.15 23.24
C GLY A 253 25.37 -4.69 21.83
N TYR A 254 24.50 -5.68 21.67
CA TYR A 254 24.07 -6.18 20.36
C TYR A 254 22.69 -6.85 20.43
N ILE A 255 22.00 -6.90 19.29
CA ILE A 255 20.77 -7.70 19.10
C ILE A 255 21.18 -9.17 19.03
N TYR A 256 20.71 -9.99 19.98
CA TYR A 256 21.05 -11.41 20.02
C TYR A 256 20.09 -12.25 19.17
N ASP A 257 18.79 -11.98 19.28
CA ASP A 257 17.72 -12.56 18.45
C ASP A 257 16.53 -11.59 18.33
N SER A 258 15.42 -12.02 17.74
CA SER A 258 14.22 -11.18 17.53
C SER A 258 13.57 -10.68 18.82
N THR A 259 13.91 -11.22 19.99
CA THR A 259 13.29 -10.92 21.28
C THR A 259 14.29 -10.55 22.37
N THR A 260 15.59 -10.52 22.06
CA THR A 260 16.64 -10.44 23.08
C THR A 260 17.76 -9.49 22.68
N LEU A 261 18.11 -8.59 23.59
CA LEU A 261 19.35 -7.81 23.57
C LEU A 261 20.35 -8.35 24.59
N LYS A 262 21.64 -8.30 24.26
CA LYS A 262 22.71 -8.65 25.18
C LYS A 262 23.69 -7.50 25.35
N PHE A 263 24.06 -7.26 26.61
CA PHE A 263 25.04 -6.26 27.01
C PHE A 263 26.19 -6.94 27.73
N TYR A 264 27.35 -6.98 27.07
CA TYR A 264 28.55 -7.61 27.59
C TYR A 264 29.45 -6.55 28.21
N LYS A 265 29.82 -6.73 29.48
CA LYS A 265 30.76 -5.84 30.16
C LYS A 265 32.17 -6.40 30.11
N GLN A 266 33.15 -5.52 30.01
CA GLN A 266 34.57 -5.82 30.17
C GLN A 266 35.13 -4.84 31.20
N GLY A 267 35.51 -5.33 32.38
CA GLY A 267 36.00 -4.50 33.49
C GLY A 267 36.15 -5.30 34.79
N ALA A 268 36.78 -4.68 35.80
CA ALA A 268 36.96 -5.28 37.13
C ALA A 268 35.61 -5.50 37.87
N GLY A 269 35.60 -6.46 38.81
CA GLY A 269 34.40 -7.20 39.23
C GLY A 269 33.34 -6.44 40.04
N SER A 270 33.56 -5.19 40.44
CA SER A 270 32.68 -4.43 41.35
C SER A 270 31.86 -3.32 40.68
N ALA A 271 32.09 -3.02 39.39
CA ALA A 271 31.31 -2.02 38.67
C ALA A 271 29.84 -2.45 38.43
N TYR A 272 28.92 -1.50 38.61
CA TYR A 272 27.57 -1.61 38.07
C TYR A 272 27.41 -0.74 36.83
N PHE A 273 26.47 -1.12 35.98
CA PHE A 273 26.18 -0.45 34.73
C PHE A 273 24.69 -0.11 34.66
N ARG A 274 24.41 1.06 34.11
CA ARG A 274 23.09 1.41 33.64
C ARG A 274 23.17 1.73 32.16
N VAL A 275 22.30 1.10 31.39
CA VAL A 275 22.19 1.26 29.95
C VAL A 275 20.86 1.91 29.63
N GLU A 276 20.89 2.96 28.82
CA GLU A 276 19.72 3.48 28.12
C GLU A 276 19.75 2.91 26.71
N TRP A 277 18.90 1.92 26.45
CA TRP A 277 18.84 1.23 25.17
C TRP A 277 17.65 1.69 24.34
N GLN A 278 17.82 1.67 23.02
CA GLN A 278 16.83 2.02 22.02
C GLN A 278 16.98 1.06 20.84
N VAL A 279 15.93 0.33 20.50
CA VAL A 279 15.88 -0.55 19.33
C VAL A 279 14.84 -0.02 18.38
N VAL A 280 15.29 0.38 17.19
CA VAL A 280 14.43 0.84 16.11
C VAL A 280 14.36 -0.24 15.04
N GLU A 281 13.16 -0.64 14.65
CA GLU A 281 12.87 -1.53 13.52
C GLU A 281 12.25 -0.71 12.39
N PHE A 282 12.77 -0.88 11.17
CA PHE A 282 12.30 -0.19 9.97
C PHE A 282 11.38 -1.10 9.12
N TYR A 283 10.50 -0.50 8.31
CA TYR A 283 9.65 -1.24 7.37
C TYR A 283 10.45 -1.93 6.25
#